data_AF-A0A8D0HIA4-F1
#
_entry.id   AF-A0A8D0HIA4-F1
#
_cell.length_a   1.000
_cell.length_b   1.000
_cell.length_c   1.000
_cell.angle_alpha   90.00
_cell.angle_beta   90.00
_cell.angle_gamma   90.00
#
_symmetry.space_group_name_H-M   'P 1'
#
loop_
_entity.id
_entity.type
_entity.pdbx_description
1 polymer ?
#
loop_
_entity_poly.entity_id
_entity_poly.type
_entity_poly.pdbx_seq_one_letter_code
_entity_poly.pdbx_strand_id
1 'polypeptide(L)'
;LTTEYRLGLDAVERPDEFGFIFNNVQSLLIYNDTKFIYYPNPTFELLSPTGVLDQKPGSPIILKGKNLCPPASGGAKLNYTVLIGETPCA
;
A
#
# COMPACT_ATOMS: atom_id res chain seq x y z
N LEU A 1 10.75 -4.26 23.31
CA LEU A 1 9.46 -4.16 22.59
C LEU A 1 9.76 -4.35 21.11
N THR A 2 10.09 -5.58 20.75
CA THR A 2 10.20 -6.03 19.36
C THR A 2 8.78 -6.16 18.86
N THR A 3 8.33 -5.22 18.03
CA THR A 3 7.12 -5.41 17.23
C THR A 3 7.36 -6.64 16.39
N GLU A 4 6.77 -7.76 16.79
CA GLU A 4 6.76 -8.97 15.98
C GLU A 4 6.22 -8.59 14.62
N TYR A 5 7.09 -8.70 13.62
CA TYR A 5 6.76 -8.59 12.23
C TYR A 5 5.77 -9.74 11.94
N ARG A 6 4.47 -9.48 12.08
CA ARG A 6 3.43 -10.49 11.85
C ARG A 6 3.64 -11.02 10.43
N LEU A 7 3.85 -12.34 10.33
CA LEU A 7 4.06 -13.13 9.12
C LEU A 7 2.77 -13.20 8.25
N GLY A 8 2.17 -12.05 7.97
CA GLY A 8 0.92 -11.87 7.22
C GLY A 8 0.96 -10.75 6.18
N LEU A 9 2.13 -10.13 5.93
CA LEU A 9 2.33 -9.02 4.99
C LEU A 9 2.01 -9.34 3.52
N ASP A 10 1.71 -10.60 3.20
CA ASP A 10 1.31 -11.04 1.86
C ASP A 10 -0.15 -11.52 1.78
N ALA A 11 -0.94 -11.39 2.86
CA ALA A 11 -2.32 -11.87 2.92
C ALA A 11 -3.33 -10.72 2.94
N VAL A 12 -4.47 -10.92 2.26
CA VAL A 12 -5.65 -10.06 2.39
C VAL A 12 -6.28 -10.30 3.75
N GLU A 13 -6.52 -9.24 4.52
CA GLU A 13 -7.05 -9.31 5.88
C GLU A 13 -8.44 -8.68 5.97
N ARG A 14 -9.31 -9.25 6.82
CA ARG A 14 -10.59 -8.62 7.19
C ARG A 14 -10.43 -7.89 8.52
N PRO A 15 -10.93 -6.66 8.65
CA PRO A 15 -10.96 -5.98 9.95
C PRO A 15 -11.80 -6.78 10.97
N ASP A 16 -11.38 -6.75 12.22
CA ASP A 16 -12.20 -7.22 13.35
C ASP A 16 -13.45 -6.35 13.53
N GLU A 17 -13.31 -5.02 13.36
CA GLU A 17 -14.39 -4.04 13.41
C GLU A 17 -14.24 -3.02 12.27
N PHE A 18 -15.36 -2.64 11.66
CA PHE A 18 -15.41 -1.61 10.63
C PHE A 18 -16.64 -0.74 10.86
N GLY A 19 -16.50 0.58 10.80
CA GLY A 19 -17.63 1.49 10.93
C GLY A 19 -17.21 2.95 10.91
N PHE A 20 -18.08 3.81 11.40
CA PHE A 20 -17.95 5.26 11.35
C PHE A 20 -18.25 5.87 12.72
N ILE A 21 -17.41 6.82 13.13
CA ILE A 21 -17.67 7.63 14.32
C ILE A 21 -18.54 8.81 13.91
N PHE A 22 -19.79 8.85 14.39
CA PHE A 22 -20.73 9.92 14.08
C PHE A 22 -21.43 10.42 15.35
N ASN A 23 -20.81 11.39 16.01
CA ASN A 23 -21.26 11.94 17.28
C ASN A 23 -21.60 10.82 18.28
N ASN A 24 -22.85 10.76 18.76
CA ASN A 24 -23.33 9.75 19.72
C ASN A 24 -24.13 8.60 19.07
N VAL A 25 -24.02 8.42 17.75
CA VAL A 25 -24.71 7.34 17.02
C VAL A 25 -23.89 6.05 17.10
N GLN A 26 -24.24 5.19 18.05
CA GLN A 26 -23.51 3.94 18.33
C GLN A 26 -23.69 2.86 17.26
N SER A 27 -24.83 2.84 16.57
CA SER A 27 -25.16 1.83 15.55
C SER A 27 -24.25 1.86 14.31
N LEU A 28 -23.50 2.94 14.12
CA LEU A 28 -22.58 3.10 12.99
C LEU A 28 -21.15 2.66 13.33
N LEU A 29 -20.83 2.42 14.61
CA LEU A 29 -19.46 2.09 15.03
C LEU A 29 -19.00 0.73 14.52
N ILE A 30 -19.92 -0.25 14.43
CA ILE A 30 -19.62 -1.61 13.98
C ILE A 30 -20.65 -2.03 12.95
N TYR A 31 -20.17 -2.26 11.72
CA TYR A 31 -20.95 -2.72 10.58
C TYR A 31 -20.60 -4.17 10.25
N ASN A 32 -21.42 -5.10 10.78
CA ASN A 32 -21.13 -6.53 10.75
C ASN A 32 -21.10 -7.15 9.34
N ASP A 33 -21.90 -6.64 8.41
CA ASP A 33 -22.02 -7.20 7.06
C ASP A 33 -21.09 -6.52 6.03
N THR A 34 -20.00 -5.91 6.49
CA THR A 34 -19.03 -5.29 5.59
C THR A 34 -18.31 -6.33 4.74
N LYS A 35 -18.10 -6.01 3.45
CA LYS A 35 -17.18 -6.75 2.56
C LYS A 35 -15.80 -6.09 2.48
N PHE A 36 -15.55 -5.10 3.32
CA PHE A 36 -14.30 -4.36 3.35
C PHE A 36 -13.14 -5.27 3.75
N ILE A 37 -12.00 -5.12 3.06
CA ILE A 37 -10.78 -5.91 3.26
C ILE A 37 -9.56 -5.01 3.13
N TYR A 38 -8.51 -5.33 3.86
CA TYR A 38 -7.19 -4.73 3.72
C TYR A 38 -6.35 -5.55 2.77
N TYR A 39 -5.88 -4.91 1.70
CA TYR A 39 -4.81 -5.45 0.87
C TYR A 39 -3.45 -5.08 1.47
N PRO A 40 -2.41 -5.89 1.25
CA PRO A 40 -1.08 -5.61 1.75
C PRO A 40 -0.48 -4.36 1.13
N ASN A 41 0.42 -3.71 1.87
CA ASN A 41 1.14 -2.54 1.38
C ASN A 41 2.07 -2.91 0.20
N PRO A 42 2.25 -2.01 -0.78
CA PRO A 42 3.28 -2.14 -1.79
C PRO A 42 4.67 -2.21 -1.14
N THR A 43 5.53 -3.06 -1.67
CA THR A 43 6.95 -3.12 -1.29
C THR A 43 7.81 -3.02 -2.54
N PHE A 44 8.98 -2.39 -2.42
CA PHE A 44 9.90 -2.22 -3.54
C PHE A 44 11.21 -2.95 -3.29
N GLU A 45 11.75 -3.55 -4.33
CA GLU A 45 13.12 -4.05 -4.34
C GLU A 45 14.09 -2.86 -4.34
N LEU A 46 15.20 -3.00 -3.62
CA LEU A 46 16.26 -2.00 -3.67
C LEU A 46 16.82 -1.92 -5.10
N LEU A 47 17.05 -0.70 -5.58
CA LEU A 47 17.66 -0.46 -6.89
C LEU A 47 19.05 -1.09 -6.99
N SER A 48 19.80 -1.06 -5.88
CA SER A 48 21.11 -1.68 -5.71
C SER A 48 21.36 -1.95 -4.21
N PRO A 49 22.35 -2.78 -3.85
CA PRO A 49 22.72 -3.01 -2.45
C PRO A 49 23.13 -1.75 -1.68
N THR A 50 23.62 -0.72 -2.39
CA THR A 50 24.03 0.57 -1.79
C THR A 50 22.91 1.61 -1.77
N GLY A 51 21.77 1.33 -2.41
CA GLY A 51 20.68 2.28 -2.59
C GLY A 51 20.95 3.36 -3.64
N VAL A 52 22.12 3.34 -4.29
CA VAL A 52 22.48 4.27 -5.38
C VAL A 52 22.28 3.59 -6.73
N LEU A 53 21.59 4.27 -7.64
CA LEU A 53 21.42 3.83 -9.02
C LEU A 53 22.14 4.81 -9.96
N ASP A 54 23.18 4.34 -10.63
CA ASP A 54 23.83 5.10 -11.69
C ASP A 54 22.97 5.06 -12.96
N GLN A 55 22.39 6.20 -13.31
CA GLN A 55 21.58 6.32 -14.52
C GLN A 55 22.29 7.09 -15.62
N LYS A 56 22.22 6.54 -16.83
CA LYS A 56 22.59 7.26 -18.04
C LYS A 56 21.49 8.28 -18.38
N PRO A 57 21.85 9.49 -18.85
CA PRO A 57 20.87 10.44 -19.34
C PRO A 57 19.95 9.81 -20.39
N GLY A 58 18.64 10.05 -20.26
CA GLY A 58 17.61 9.49 -21.14
C GLY A 58 17.22 8.03 -20.89
N SER A 59 17.86 7.33 -19.95
CA SER A 59 17.42 5.99 -19.56
C SER A 59 16.29 6.05 -18.53
N PRO A 60 15.24 5.21 -18.64
CA PRO A 60 14.16 5.17 -17.65
C PRO A 60 14.62 4.55 -16.32
N ILE A 61 13.92 4.87 -15.22
CA ILE A 61 14.04 4.16 -13.94
C ILE A 61 13.03 3.01 -13.94
N ILE A 62 13.46 1.83 -13.50
CA ILE A 62 12.57 0.68 -13.32
C ILE A 62 12.56 0.31 -11.84
N LEU A 63 11.39 0.44 -11.21
CA LEU A 63 11.14 0.00 -9.84
C LEU A 63 10.43 -1.35 -9.87
N LYS A 64 11.07 -2.36 -9.28
CA LYS A 64 10.46 -3.67 -9.06
C LYS A 64 9.90 -3.74 -7.65
N GLY A 65 8.87 -4.54 -7.45
CA GLY A 65 8.20 -4.63 -6.17
C GLY A 65 7.09 -5.66 -6.13
N LYS A 66 6.51 -5.84 -4.94
CA LYS A 66 5.33 -6.68 -4.71
C LYS A 66 4.13 -5.82 -4.33
N ASN A 67 2.93 -6.35 -4.54
CA ASN A 67 1.66 -5.70 -4.19
C ASN A 67 1.45 -4.32 -4.83
N LEU A 68 2.15 -4.03 -5.94
CA LEU A 68 2.06 -2.74 -6.62
C LEU A 68 0.66 -2.48 -7.21
N CYS A 69 -0.02 -3.54 -7.64
CA CYS A 69 -1.40 -3.48 -8.11
C CYS A 69 -2.24 -4.46 -7.29
N PRO A 70 -3.08 -3.99 -6.33
CA PRO A 70 -3.98 -4.88 -5.63
C PRO A 70 -5.02 -5.44 -6.61
N PRO A 71 -5.44 -6.72 -6.47
CA PRO A 71 -6.50 -7.30 -7.27
C PRO A 71 -7.88 -6.84 -6.75
N ALA A 72 -8.09 -5.52 -6.72
CA ALA A 72 -9.32 -4.90 -6.24
C ALA A 72 -10.45 -5.07 -7.28
N SER A 73 -11.67 -5.25 -6.77
CA SER A 73 -12.86 -5.30 -7.63
C SER A 73 -13.08 -3.97 -8.36
N GLY A 74 -13.58 -4.02 -9.60
CA GLY A 74 -13.89 -2.82 -10.38
C GLY A 74 -12.69 -2.10 -11.01
N GLY A 75 -11.50 -2.71 -10.98
CA GLY A 75 -10.31 -2.16 -11.67
C GLY A 75 -9.71 -0.92 -11.01
N ALA A 76 -10.04 -0.66 -9.74
CA ALA A 76 -9.44 0.41 -8.96
C ALA A 76 -7.93 0.23 -8.85
N LYS A 77 -7.17 1.32 -9.02
CA LYS A 77 -5.70 1.34 -8.98
C LYS A 77 -5.23 2.40 -7.99
N LEU A 78 -4.02 2.19 -7.48
CA LEU A 78 -3.32 3.16 -6.65
C LEU A 78 -2.78 4.29 -7.52
N ASN A 79 -2.89 5.52 -7.03
CA ASN A 79 -2.29 6.71 -7.66
C ASN A 79 -0.87 6.88 -7.12
N TYR A 80 0.11 6.33 -7.84
CA TYR A 80 1.51 6.46 -7.48
C TYR A 80 2.09 7.80 -7.92
N THR A 81 2.97 8.36 -7.10
CA THR A 81 3.83 9.50 -7.45
C THR A 81 5.26 9.13 -7.09
N VAL A 82 6.16 9.25 -8.06
CA VAL A 82 7.59 9.05 -7.86
C VAL A 82 8.26 10.41 -7.87
N LEU A 83 9.13 10.67 -6.89
CA LEU A 83 9.83 11.94 -6.73
C LEU A 83 11.34 11.76 -6.97
N ILE A 84 11.95 12.71 -7.66
CA ILE A 84 13.40 12.91 -7.70
C ILE A 84 13.70 14.21 -6.94
N GLY A 85 14.26 14.09 -5.74
CA GLY A 85 14.23 15.18 -4.77
C GLY A 85 12.78 15.56 -4.47
N GLU A 86 12.41 16.82 -4.73
CA GLU A 86 11.05 17.33 -4.54
C GLU A 86 10.21 17.35 -5.83
N THR A 87 10.77 16.88 -6.96
CA THR A 87 10.12 17.00 -8.28
C THR A 87 9.44 15.68 -8.66
N PRO A 88 8.12 15.69 -8.98
CA PRO A 88 7.44 14.49 -9.47
C PRO A 88 7.85 14.10 -10.89
N CYS A 89 7.95 12.80 -11.15
CA CYS A 89 8.20 12.21 -12.47
C CYS A 89 6.90 11.86 -13.19
N ALA A 90 6.93 11.90 -14.52
CA ALA A 90 5.83 11.51 -15.42
C ALA A 90 6.20 10.27 -16.26
#